data_AF-A0A7K2NXF5-F1
#
_entry.id   AF-A0A7K2NXF5-F1
#
_cell.length_a   1.000
_cell.length_b   1.000
_cell.length_c   1.000
_cell.angle_alpha   90.00
_cell.angle_beta   90.00
_cell.angle_gamma   90.00
#
_symmetry.space_group_name_H-M   'P 1'
#
loop_
_entity.id
_entity.type
_entity.pdbx_description
1 polymer ?
#
loop_
_entity_poly.entity_id
_entity_poly.type
_entity_poly.pdbx_seq_one_letter_code
_entity_poly.pdbx_strand_id
1 'polypeptide(L)'
;EQWSVPSLCAGLSVREVLAHLTAGASLNTVRWLTGVIRCRFDFDKQVAVRLAEQLGATPGETLERFRRVVPSTTKPPLPAIAMLGETIVHGEDIRRPLGVRRDHPIGVVTEAAEYYRGSDLVVVAKGRIGGLRLVADDGPFATGSGP
;
A
#
# COMPACT_ATOMS: atom_id res chain seq x y z
N GLU A 1 -16.82 -13.83 -4.66
CA GLU A 1 -17.83 -12.93 -5.25
C GLU A 1 -17.48 -11.46 -5.11
N GLN A 2 -16.99 -10.99 -3.96
CA GLN A 2 -16.74 -9.56 -3.69
C GLN A 2 -15.50 -8.93 -4.38
N TRP A 3 -14.94 -9.55 -5.41
CA TRP A 3 -13.68 -9.13 -6.02
C TRP A 3 -13.77 -7.80 -6.80
N SER A 4 -14.94 -7.47 -7.32
CA SER A 4 -15.24 -6.23 -8.04
C SER A 4 -15.74 -5.10 -7.14
N VAL A 5 -15.84 -5.32 -5.82
CA VAL A 5 -16.23 -4.26 -4.89
C VAL A 5 -15.20 -3.14 -4.97
N PRO A 6 -15.62 -1.86 -5.09
CA PRO A 6 -14.71 -0.73 -5.03
C PRO A 6 -13.90 -0.75 -3.73
N SER A 7 -12.59 -0.59 -3.84
CA SER A 7 -11.71 -0.42 -2.70
C SER A 7 -11.75 1.03 -2.19
N LEU A 8 -11.04 1.34 -1.11
CA LEU A 8 -10.82 2.73 -0.70
C LEU A 8 -9.76 3.45 -1.58
N CYS A 9 -9.02 2.72 -2.42
CA CYS A 9 -8.22 3.34 -3.47
C CYS A 9 -9.15 3.75 -4.62
N ALA A 10 -9.27 5.06 -4.85
CA ALA A 10 -10.13 5.60 -5.88
C ALA A 10 -9.83 4.97 -7.26
N GLY A 11 -10.88 4.45 -7.92
CA GLY A 11 -10.76 3.83 -9.24
C GLY A 11 -10.27 2.38 -9.25
N LEU A 12 -9.94 1.79 -8.09
CA LEU A 12 -9.50 0.39 -8.00
C LEU A 12 -10.53 -0.47 -7.24
N SER A 13 -10.76 -1.67 -7.76
CA SER A 13 -11.47 -2.75 -7.06
C SER A 13 -10.57 -3.45 -6.03
N VAL A 14 -11.18 -4.20 -5.12
CA VAL A 14 -10.48 -5.09 -4.18
C VAL A 14 -9.44 -5.99 -4.88
N ARG A 15 -9.80 -6.56 -6.03
CA ARG A 15 -8.91 -7.43 -6.80
C ARG A 15 -7.69 -6.68 -7.33
N GLU A 16 -7.87 -5.45 -7.77
CA GLU A 16 -6.79 -4.61 -8.28
C GLU A 16 -5.85 -4.19 -7.16
N VAL A 17 -6.37 -3.85 -5.97
CA VAL A 17 -5.52 -3.58 -4.80
C VAL A 17 -4.70 -4.82 -4.40
N LEU A 18 -5.26 -6.03 -4.50
CA LEU A 18 -4.49 -7.27 -4.26
C LEU A 18 -3.37 -7.48 -5.31
N ALA A 19 -3.65 -7.16 -6.57
CA ALA A 19 -2.64 -7.20 -7.63
C ALA A 19 -1.53 -6.14 -7.40
N HIS A 20 -1.89 -4.96 -6.90
CA HIS A 20 -0.94 -3.92 -6.52
C HIS A 20 0.00 -4.40 -5.40
N LEU A 21 -0.54 -4.97 -4.31
CA LEU A 21 0.26 -5.58 -3.24
C LEU A 21 1.22 -6.66 -3.77
N THR A 22 0.75 -7.48 -4.71
CA THR A 22 1.57 -8.51 -5.37
C THR A 22 2.74 -7.89 -6.14
N ALA A 23 2.49 -6.79 -6.86
CA ALA A 23 3.52 -6.08 -7.60
C ALA A 23 4.59 -5.51 -6.66
N GLY A 24 4.18 -4.88 -5.55
CA GLY A 24 5.08 -4.35 -4.52
C GLY A 24 6.06 -5.38 -3.96
N ALA A 25 5.59 -6.62 -3.73
CA ALA A 25 6.40 -7.75 -3.24
C ALA A 25 7.21 -8.50 -4.33
N SER A 26 7.01 -8.14 -5.61
CA SER A 26 7.68 -8.76 -6.78
C SER A 26 8.69 -7.83 -7.47
N LEU A 27 8.66 -6.55 -7.11
CA LEU A 27 9.46 -5.49 -7.70
C LEU A 27 10.81 -5.40 -6.98
N ASN A 28 11.86 -5.96 -7.58
CA ASN A 28 13.22 -5.67 -7.13
C ASN A 28 13.69 -4.31 -7.69
N THR A 29 14.73 -3.74 -7.08
CA THR A 29 15.29 -2.43 -7.44
C THR A 29 15.59 -2.28 -8.93
N VAL A 30 16.11 -3.34 -9.57
CA VAL A 30 16.43 -3.33 -11.00
C VAL A 30 15.16 -3.23 -11.84
N ARG A 31 14.15 -4.06 -11.58
CA ARG A 31 12.86 -4.02 -12.31
C ARG A 31 12.10 -2.72 -12.04
N TRP A 32 12.24 -2.13 -10.86
CA TRP A 32 11.68 -0.82 -10.56
C TRP A 32 12.31 0.26 -11.45
N LEU A 33 13.65 0.35 -11.49
CA LEU A 33 14.38 1.29 -12.33
C LEU A 33 14.08 1.11 -13.83
N THR A 34 14.06 -0.13 -14.33
CA THR A 34 13.69 -0.42 -15.72
C THR A 34 12.25 0.02 -16.03
N GLY A 35 11.33 -0.12 -15.07
CA GLY A 35 9.94 0.32 -15.21
C GLY A 35 9.82 1.85 -15.34
N VAL A 36 10.56 2.61 -14.53
CA VAL A 36 10.58 4.08 -14.57
C VAL A 36 11.08 4.57 -15.94
N ILE A 37 12.17 3.97 -16.45
CA ILE A 37 12.71 4.29 -17.78
C ILE A 37 11.70 3.97 -18.88
N ARG A 38 11.10 2.77 -18.85
CA ARG A 38 10.13 2.31 -19.85
C ARG A 38 8.84 3.14 -19.86
N CYS A 39 8.41 3.63 -18.70
CA CYS A 39 7.23 4.47 -18.56
C CYS A 39 7.54 5.96 -18.73
N ARG A 40 8.78 6.34 -19.06
CA ARG A 40 9.19 7.74 -19.27
C ARG A 40 8.86 8.63 -18.05
N PHE A 41 9.05 8.10 -16.85
CA PHE A 41 8.73 8.78 -15.57
C PHE A 41 7.23 9.04 -15.31
N ASP A 42 6.34 8.41 -16.08
CA ASP A 42 4.90 8.40 -15.80
C ASP A 42 4.58 7.29 -14.79
N PHE A 43 4.37 7.69 -13.54
CA PHE A 43 4.09 6.78 -12.43
C PHE A 43 2.68 6.17 -12.51
N ASP A 44 1.69 6.90 -13.01
CA ASP A 44 0.33 6.38 -13.18
C ASP A 44 0.33 5.25 -14.23
N LYS A 45 1.04 5.46 -15.33
CA LYS A 45 1.25 4.43 -16.35
C LYS A 45 2.05 3.25 -15.82
N GLN A 46 3.06 3.49 -14.98
CA GLN A 46 3.81 2.41 -14.34
C GLN A 46 2.92 1.58 -13.42
N VAL A 47 2.07 2.21 -12.61
CA VAL A 47 1.09 1.55 -11.74
C VAL A 47 0.11 0.71 -12.58
N ALA A 48 -0.45 1.27 -13.66
CA ALA A 48 -1.36 0.56 -14.56
C ALA A 48 -0.71 -0.68 -15.21
N VAL A 49 0.52 -0.56 -15.69
CA VAL A 49 1.27 -1.70 -16.27
C VAL A 49 1.52 -2.78 -15.22
N ARG A 50 1.92 -2.41 -14.00
CA ARG A 50 2.19 -3.37 -12.92
C ARG A 50 0.93 -4.06 -12.41
N LEU A 51 -0.18 -3.33 -12.32
CA LEU A 51 -1.50 -3.88 -12.06
C LEU A 51 -1.84 -4.94 -13.11
N ALA A 52 -1.73 -4.61 -14.39
CA ALA A 52 -2.03 -5.54 -15.48
C ALA A 52 -1.14 -6.80 -15.47
N GLU A 53 0.15 -6.67 -15.10
CA GLU A 53 1.06 -7.82 -14.96
C GLU A 53 0.63 -8.80 -13.86
N GLN A 54 0.06 -8.29 -12.76
CA GLN A 54 -0.28 -9.11 -11.59
C GLN A 54 -1.76 -9.49 -11.52
N LEU A 55 -2.63 -8.81 -12.25
CA LEU A 55 -4.03 -9.19 -12.40
C LEU A 55 -4.13 -10.50 -13.20
N GLY A 56 -4.58 -11.58 -12.56
CA GLY A 56 -4.86 -12.85 -13.24
C GLY A 56 -6.01 -12.72 -14.23
N ALA A 57 -6.30 -13.74 -15.04
CA ALA A 57 -7.54 -13.78 -15.83
C ALA A 57 -8.75 -13.92 -14.89
N THR A 58 -8.60 -14.71 -13.82
CA THR A 58 -9.61 -14.90 -12.78
C THR A 58 -9.20 -14.30 -11.43
N PRO A 59 -10.16 -14.04 -10.51
CA PRO A 59 -9.82 -13.66 -9.15
C PRO A 59 -9.02 -14.72 -8.40
N GLY A 60 -9.27 -16.00 -8.67
CA GLY A 60 -8.50 -17.12 -8.11
C GLY A 60 -7.03 -17.05 -8.50
N GLU A 61 -6.74 -16.83 -9.79
CA GLU A 61 -5.36 -16.65 -10.26
C GLU A 61 -4.68 -15.41 -9.66
N THR A 62 -5.44 -14.32 -9.48
CA THR A 62 -4.90 -13.10 -8.83
C THR A 62 -4.50 -13.40 -7.39
N LEU A 63 -5.34 -14.13 -6.66
CA LEU A 63 -5.06 -14.55 -5.29
C LEU A 63 -3.88 -15.55 -5.22
N GLU A 64 -3.77 -16.48 -6.15
CA GLU A 64 -2.64 -17.40 -6.22
C GLU A 64 -1.32 -16.69 -6.47
N ARG A 65 -1.31 -15.67 -7.35
CA ARG A 65 -0.13 -14.82 -7.57
C ARG A 65 0.29 -14.13 -6.28
N PHE A 66 -0.67 -13.53 -5.56
CA PHE A 66 -0.39 -12.92 -4.26
C PHE A 66 0.18 -13.93 -3.26
N ARG A 67 -0.43 -15.12 -3.13
CA ARG A 67 0.04 -16.18 -2.22
C ARG A 67 1.48 -16.60 -2.48
N ARG A 68 1.92 -16.64 -3.75
CA ARG A 68 3.30 -16.98 -4.11
C ARG A 68 4.33 -15.97 -3.62
N VAL A 69 3.94 -14.71 -3.42
CA VAL A 69 4.86 -13.64 -3.03
C VAL A 69 4.81 -13.31 -1.54
N VAL A 70 3.91 -13.93 -0.76
CA VAL A 70 3.87 -13.79 0.70
C VAL A 70 5.22 -14.05 1.40
N PRO A 71 6.02 -15.08 1.05
CA PRO A 71 7.33 -15.29 1.67
C PRO A 71 8.44 -14.39 1.09
N SER A 72 8.13 -13.55 0.10
CA SER A 72 9.13 -12.71 -0.57
C SER A 72 9.67 -11.64 0.36
N THR A 73 10.99 -11.47 0.36
CA THR A 73 11.69 -10.32 0.96
C THR A 73 12.08 -9.28 -0.10
N THR A 74 11.65 -9.47 -1.35
CA THR A 74 11.90 -8.54 -2.45
C THR A 74 11.09 -7.28 -2.24
N LYS A 75 11.74 -6.13 -2.38
CA LYS A 75 11.08 -4.82 -2.37
C LYS A 75 11.81 -3.84 -3.29
N PRO A 76 11.11 -2.78 -3.74
CA PRO A 76 11.76 -1.62 -4.36
C PRO A 76 12.78 -0.98 -3.39
N PRO A 77 13.58 0.02 -3.83
CA PRO A 77 14.56 0.72 -2.98
C PRO A 77 13.87 1.66 -1.96
N LEU A 78 12.89 1.15 -1.22
CA LEU A 78 12.16 1.80 -0.15
C LEU A 78 12.58 1.24 1.21
N PRO A 79 12.50 2.01 2.31
CA PRO A 79 12.67 1.49 3.66
C PRO A 79 11.71 0.34 3.96
N ALA A 80 12.11 -0.63 4.79
CA ALA A 80 11.23 -1.73 5.18
C ALA A 80 9.96 -1.24 5.90
N ILE A 81 10.07 -0.19 6.71
CA ILE A 81 8.93 0.45 7.38
C ILE A 81 7.92 1.04 6.38
N ALA A 82 8.37 1.50 5.21
CA ALA A 82 7.46 1.96 4.16
C ALA A 82 6.64 0.78 3.61
N MET A 83 7.28 -0.36 3.35
CA MET A 83 6.60 -1.59 2.89
C MET A 83 5.61 -2.14 3.92
N LEU A 84 5.91 -2.00 5.23
CA LEU A 84 4.99 -2.33 6.30
C LEU A 84 3.72 -1.46 6.20
N GLY A 85 3.90 -0.16 6.03
CA GLY A 85 2.81 0.79 5.82
C GLY A 85 1.95 0.44 4.60
N GLU A 86 2.58 0.18 3.45
CA GLU A 86 1.87 -0.25 2.22
C GLU A 86 0.99 -1.49 2.47
N THR A 87 1.52 -2.47 3.21
CA THR A 87 0.81 -3.71 3.51
C THR A 87 -0.39 -3.48 4.43
N ILE A 88 -0.24 -2.62 5.45
CA ILE A 88 -1.30 -2.29 6.39
C ILE A 88 -2.38 -1.48 5.71
N VAL A 89 -2.02 -0.36 5.07
CA VAL A 89 -2.95 0.59 4.46
C VAL A 89 -3.76 -0.07 3.35
N HIS A 90 -3.12 -0.73 2.38
CA HIS A 90 -3.84 -1.41 1.31
C HIS A 90 -4.58 -2.66 1.76
N GLY A 91 -4.14 -3.28 2.86
CA GLY A 91 -4.93 -4.28 3.57
C GLY A 91 -6.26 -3.72 4.07
N GLU A 92 -6.26 -2.51 4.61
CA GLU A 92 -7.48 -1.80 5.05
C GLU A 92 -8.33 -1.30 3.88
N ASP A 93 -7.70 -0.87 2.78
CA ASP A 93 -8.40 -0.47 1.55
C ASP A 93 -9.23 -1.62 0.95
N ILE A 94 -8.81 -2.86 1.20
CA ILE A 94 -9.56 -4.08 0.87
C ILE A 94 -10.58 -4.42 1.95
N ARG A 95 -10.18 -4.48 3.23
CA ARG A 95 -11.01 -5.04 4.31
C ARG A 95 -12.22 -4.17 4.63
N ARG A 96 -12.05 -2.85 4.70
CA ARG A 96 -13.11 -1.94 5.14
C ARG A 96 -14.34 -1.95 4.23
N PRO A 97 -14.22 -1.86 2.88
CA PRO A 97 -15.37 -1.98 1.98
C PRO A 97 -16.07 -3.34 2.03
N LEU A 98 -15.36 -4.38 2.47
CA LEU A 98 -15.90 -5.74 2.63
C LEU A 98 -16.51 -6.00 4.01
N GLY A 99 -16.45 -5.04 4.94
CA GLY A 99 -16.89 -5.23 6.32
C GLY A 99 -16.00 -6.18 7.13
N VAL A 100 -14.81 -6.51 6.63
CA VAL A 100 -13.84 -7.35 7.33
C VAL A 100 -13.05 -6.49 8.31
N ARG A 101 -12.85 -6.97 9.53
CA ARG A 101 -12.03 -6.29 10.54
C ARG A 101 -10.74 -7.07 10.78
N ARG A 102 -9.66 -6.34 11.03
CA ARG A 102 -8.35 -6.87 11.39
C ARG A 102 -7.81 -6.07 12.55
N ASP A 103 -7.57 -6.73 13.67
CA ASP A 103 -6.82 -6.13 14.76
C ASP A 103 -5.33 -6.12 14.38
N HIS A 104 -4.75 -4.93 14.38
CA HIS A 104 -3.31 -4.73 14.24
C HIS A 104 -2.71 -4.45 15.61
N PRO A 105 -1.55 -5.01 15.96
CA PRO A 105 -0.87 -4.65 17.21
C PRO A 105 -0.62 -3.14 17.24
N ILE A 106 -1.01 -2.46 18.33
CA ILE A 106 -0.94 -0.99 18.42
C ILE A 106 0.48 -0.45 18.18
N GLY A 107 1.50 -1.17 18.64
CA GLY A 107 2.90 -0.79 18.40
C GLY A 107 3.26 -0.77 16.92
N VAL A 108 2.74 -1.70 16.12
CA VAL A 108 3.01 -1.80 14.69
C VAL A 108 2.39 -0.63 13.92
N VAL A 109 1.13 -0.29 14.22
CA VAL A 109 0.47 0.86 13.58
C VAL A 109 1.03 2.20 14.08
N THR A 110 1.51 2.26 15.33
CA THR A 110 2.23 3.42 15.87
C THR A 110 3.53 3.65 15.10
N GLU A 111 4.34 2.62 14.88
CA GLU A 111 5.59 2.73 14.10
C GLU A 111 5.33 3.20 12.67
N ALA A 112 4.29 2.67 12.01
CA ALA A 112 3.90 3.12 10.67
C ALA A 112 3.47 4.60 10.67
N ALA A 113 2.69 5.02 11.67
CA ALA A 113 2.26 6.41 11.81
C ALA A 113 3.43 7.37 12.07
N GLU A 114 4.38 6.98 12.93
CA GLU A 114 5.62 7.72 13.21
C GLU A 114 6.50 7.89 11.96
N TYR A 115 6.54 6.87 11.10
CA TYR A 115 7.22 7.00 9.81
C TYR A 115 6.50 7.98 8.87
N TYR A 116 5.18 7.85 8.73
CA TYR A 116 4.40 8.67 7.79
C TYR A 116 4.31 10.15 8.16
N ARG A 117 4.27 10.51 9.45
CA ARG A 117 4.32 11.94 9.84
C ARG A 117 5.56 12.67 9.34
N GLY A 118 6.63 11.95 9.02
CA GLY A 118 7.91 12.49 8.54
C GLY A 118 8.19 12.27 7.05
N SER A 119 7.32 11.59 6.32
CA SER A 119 7.59 11.10 4.96
C SER A 119 6.44 11.40 3.99
N ASP A 120 6.79 11.73 2.74
CA ASP A 120 5.87 11.80 1.59
C ASP A 120 6.24 10.76 0.50
N LEU A 121 7.09 9.78 0.84
CA LEU A 121 7.76 8.92 -0.16
C LEU A 121 6.81 7.94 -0.87
N VAL A 122 5.83 7.39 -0.14
CA VAL A 122 4.87 6.39 -0.66
C VAL A 122 3.43 6.92 -0.63
N VAL A 123 3.12 7.74 0.37
CA VAL A 123 1.87 8.48 0.50
C VAL A 123 2.21 9.90 0.91
N VAL A 124 1.49 10.89 0.39
CA VAL A 124 1.65 12.31 0.75
C VAL A 124 1.03 12.55 2.13
N ALA A 125 1.74 12.12 3.18
CA ALA A 125 1.30 12.20 4.57
C ALA A 125 1.85 13.45 5.26
N LYS A 126 3.17 13.63 5.31
CA LYS A 126 3.82 14.77 5.97
C LYS A 126 3.27 16.11 5.48
N GLY A 127 3.17 16.29 4.16
CA GLY A 127 2.61 17.51 3.57
C GLY A 127 1.15 17.74 3.95
N ARG A 128 0.35 16.66 4.03
CA ARG A 128 -1.09 16.71 4.34
C ARG A 128 -1.39 17.05 5.80
N ILE A 129 -0.54 16.61 6.72
CA ILE A 129 -0.75 16.84 8.16
C ILE A 129 -0.14 18.16 8.66
N GLY A 130 0.46 18.94 7.76
CA GLY A 130 1.08 20.22 8.09
C GLY A 130 0.11 21.16 8.78
N GLY A 131 0.51 21.69 9.95
CA GLY A 131 -0.30 22.63 10.72
C GLY A 131 -1.49 22.00 11.46
N LEU A 132 -1.59 20.67 11.55
CA LEU A 132 -2.61 19.97 12.34
C LEU A 132 -2.00 19.36 13.61
N ARG A 133 -2.84 19.05 14.61
CA ARG A 133 -2.48 18.14 15.70
C ARG A 133 -3.26 16.83 15.55
N LEU A 134 -2.54 15.73 15.39
CA LEU A 134 -3.13 14.38 15.34
C LEU A 134 -2.80 13.64 16.63
N VAL A 135 -3.79 13.01 17.23
CA VAL A 135 -3.66 12.17 18.43
C VAL A 135 -4.47 10.90 18.22
N ALA A 136 -3.83 9.75 18.42
CA ALA A 136 -4.52 8.47 18.46
C ALA A 136 -5.37 8.36 19.74
N ASP A 137 -6.59 7.87 19.62
CA ASP A 137 -7.49 7.61 20.74
C ASP A 137 -7.30 6.20 21.34
N ASP A 138 -6.55 5.34 20.65
CA ASP A 138 -6.32 3.94 20.95
C ASP A 138 -4.83 3.61 21.24
N GLY A 139 -3.95 4.61 21.21
CA GLY A 139 -2.51 4.40 21.33
C GLY A 139 -1.70 5.66 21.65
N PRO A 140 -0.36 5.53 21.73
CA PRO A 140 0.52 6.62 22.18
C PRO A 140 0.87 7.64 21.08
N PHE A 141 0.46 7.41 19.82
CA PHE A 141 0.85 8.27 18.71
C PHE A 141 0.25 9.68 18.86
N ALA A 142 1.11 10.69 18.80
CA ALA A 142 0.72 12.08 18.74
C ALA A 142 1.72 12.89 17.91
N THR A 143 1.23 13.80 17.07
CA THR A 143 2.10 14.68 16.29
C THR A 143 1.50 16.04 16.01
N GLY A 144 2.37 17.02 15.79
CA GLY A 144 2.00 18.39 15.50
C GLY A 144 1.50 19.17 16.72
N SER A 145 1.25 20.45 16.50
CA SER A 145 0.80 21.42 17.50
C SER A 145 -0.25 22.38 16.95
N GLY A 146 -0.89 22.00 15.84
CA GLY A 146 -1.99 22.74 15.23
C GLY A 146 -3.29 22.66 16.03
N PRO A 147 -4.37 23.27 15.52
CA PRO A 147 -5.72 22.99 16.01
C PRO A 147 -6.05 21.48 15.94
#